data_AF-A0A6N3JWY0-F1
#
_entry.id   AF-A0A6N3JWY0-F1
#
_cell.length_a   1.000
_cell.length_b   1.000
_cell.length_c   1.000
_cell.angle_alpha   90.00
_cell.angle_beta   90.00
_cell.angle_gamma   90.00
#
_symmetry.space_group_name_H-M   'P 1'
#
loop_
_entity.id
_entity.type
_entity.pdbx_description
1 polymer ?
#
loop_
_entity_poly.entity_id
_entity_poly.type
_entity_poly.pdbx_seq_one_letter_code
_entity_poly.pdbx_strand_id
1 'polypeptide(L)'
;MALDRRRAAQTAARDTAGPAWQLSELIFTTRYGRPVEPRNFNRFWDRRCDAAGVRRITVRDARRTCASLLADLDVHPRVAMQILRHAQFAITMEIYTVVSSAATLDVLRRLGRALDR
;
A
#
# COMPACT_ATOMS: atom_id res chain seq x y z
N MET A 1 -6.96 -14.75 1.04
CA MET A 1 -6.51 -14.88 2.44
C MET A 1 -6.81 -13.66 3.33
N ALA A 2 -6.30 -12.45 3.05
CA ALA A 2 -6.50 -11.31 3.96
C ALA A 2 -7.95 -10.81 4.04
N LEU A 3 -8.63 -10.69 2.89
CA LEU A 3 -10.04 -10.28 2.83
C LEU A 3 -10.97 -11.35 3.40
N ASP A 4 -10.66 -12.63 3.21
CA ASP A 4 -11.44 -13.74 3.79
C ASP A 4 -11.36 -13.72 5.31
N ARG A 5 -10.15 -13.53 5.87
CA ARG A 5 -9.97 -13.34 7.31
C ARG A 5 -10.73 -12.13 7.83
N ARG A 6 -10.72 -11.01 7.09
CA ARG A 6 -11.48 -9.81 7.45
C ARG A 6 -12.98 -10.07 7.44
N ARG A 7 -13.47 -10.82 6.45
CA ARG A 7 -14.88 -11.18 6.30
C ARG A 7 -15.32 -12.10 7.43
N ALA A 8 -14.53 -13.11 7.80
CA ALA A 8 -14.80 -13.95 8.96
C ALA A 8 -14.89 -13.12 10.26
N ALA A 9 -13.96 -12.20 10.48
CA ALA A 9 -14.00 -11.28 11.62
C ALA A 9 -15.21 -10.33 11.59
N GLN A 10 -15.68 -9.95 10.40
CA GLN A 10 -16.88 -9.12 10.24
C GLN A 10 -18.14 -9.90 10.60
N THR A 11 -18.26 -11.15 10.15
CA THR A 11 -19.38 -12.03 10.50
C THR A 11 -19.45 -12.21 12.01
N ALA A 12 -18.33 -12.55 12.66
CA ALA A 12 -18.29 -12.66 14.13
C ALA A 12 -18.70 -11.34 14.84
N ALA A 13 -18.26 -10.18 14.33
CA ALA A 13 -18.67 -8.89 14.86
C ALA A 13 -20.16 -8.60 14.65
N ARG A 14 -20.73 -9.02 13.51
CA ARG A 14 -22.17 -8.92 13.22
C ARG A 14 -22.98 -9.77 14.17
N ASP A 15 -22.59 -11.02 14.38
CA ASP A 15 -23.27 -11.94 15.29
C ASP A 15 -23.23 -11.40 16.72
N THR A 16 -22.09 -10.83 17.13
CA THR A 16 -21.93 -10.21 18.45
C THR A 16 -22.77 -8.92 18.60
N ALA A 17 -22.87 -8.10 17.55
CA ALA A 17 -23.61 -6.85 17.60
C ALA A 17 -25.14 -7.05 17.52
N GLY A 18 -25.59 -8.16 16.91
CA GLY A 18 -26.99 -8.51 16.79
C GLY A 18 -27.83 -7.35 16.23
N PRO A 19 -28.91 -6.92 16.91
CA PRO A 19 -29.77 -5.83 16.46
C PRO A 19 -29.06 -4.47 16.31
N ALA A 20 -27.93 -4.26 17.00
CA ALA A 20 -27.17 -3.01 16.88
C ALA A 20 -26.32 -2.96 15.60
N TRP A 21 -26.25 -4.05 14.83
CA TRP A 21 -25.53 -4.09 13.57
C TRP A 21 -26.24 -3.28 12.49
N GLN A 22 -25.49 -2.39 11.85
CA GLN A 22 -25.95 -1.62 10.70
C GLN A 22 -25.60 -2.33 9.40
N LEU A 23 -26.61 -2.55 8.55
CA LEU A 23 -26.40 -3.17 7.26
C LEU A 23 -25.47 -2.31 6.41
N SER A 24 -24.42 -2.93 5.86
CA SER A 24 -23.42 -2.28 5.03
C SER A 24 -22.86 -3.29 4.04
N GLU A 25 -22.61 -2.83 2.81
CA GLU A 25 -21.91 -3.60 1.78
C GLU A 25 -20.38 -3.51 1.91
N LEU A 26 -19.88 -2.75 2.90
CA LEU A 26 -18.46 -2.56 3.12
C LEU A 26 -17.83 -3.79 3.77
N ILE A 27 -16.63 -4.17 3.30
CA ILE A 27 -15.83 -5.26 3.92
C ILE A 27 -15.12 -4.75 5.19
N PHE A 28 -14.75 -3.47 5.23
CA PHE A 28 -14.12 -2.83 6.38
C PHE A 28 -15.11 -1.94 7.11
N THR A 29 -15.64 -2.47 8.20
CA THR A 29 -16.56 -1.76 9.09
C THR A 29 -16.01 -1.67 10.50
N THR A 30 -16.63 -0.81 11.31
CA THR A 30 -16.54 -0.87 12.77
C THR A 30 -17.25 -2.14 13.29
N ARG A 31 -17.16 -2.38 14.61
CA ARG A 31 -17.84 -3.51 15.27
C ARG A 31 -19.37 -3.50 15.14
N TYR A 32 -19.97 -2.38 14.70
CA TYR A 32 -21.43 -2.23 14.51
C TYR A 32 -21.83 -2.10 13.04
N GLY A 33 -20.94 -2.44 12.09
CA GLY A 33 -21.26 -2.37 10.65
C GLY A 33 -21.14 -0.98 10.02
N ARG A 34 -20.81 0.06 10.80
CA ARG A 34 -20.60 1.42 10.26
C ARG A 34 -19.28 1.55 9.48
N PRO A 35 -19.19 2.51 8.53
CA PRO A 35 -17.92 2.87 7.90
C PRO A 35 -16.85 3.24 8.93
N VAL A 36 -15.59 2.93 8.63
CA VAL A 36 -14.46 3.34 9.46
C VAL A 36 -14.10 4.79 9.16
N GLU A 37 -14.26 5.66 10.15
CA GLU A 37 -13.88 7.06 10.04
C GLU A 37 -12.35 7.20 9.82
N PRO A 38 -11.87 8.01 8.86
CA PRO A 38 -10.44 8.17 8.57
C PRO A 38 -9.58 8.51 9.79
N ARG A 39 -10.08 9.37 10.69
CA ARG A 39 -9.35 9.71 11.92
C ARG A 39 -9.16 8.51 12.85
N ASN A 40 -10.15 7.62 12.93
CA ASN A 40 -10.06 6.40 13.72
C ASN A 40 -9.07 5.42 13.09
N PHE A 41 -9.05 5.34 11.76
CA PHE A 41 -8.09 4.53 11.03
C PHE A 41 -6.65 5.00 11.26
N ASN A 42 -6.38 6.31 11.19
CA ASN A 42 -5.05 6.85 11.44
C ASN A 42 -4.56 6.56 12.87
N ARG A 43 -5.43 6.73 13.88
CA ARG A 43 -5.07 6.34 15.26
C ARG A 43 -4.79 4.85 15.41
N PHE A 44 -5.56 4.01 14.72
CA PHE A 44 -5.29 2.57 14.69
C PHE A 44 -3.94 2.28 14.03
N TRP A 45 -3.66 2.93 12.90
CA TRP A 45 -2.39 2.82 12.17
C TRP A 45 -1.19 3.20 13.03
N ASP A 46 -1.22 4.34 13.72
CA ASP A 46 -0.14 4.79 14.61
C ASP A 46 0.15 3.75 15.70
N ARG A 47 -0.89 3.20 16.32
CA ARG A 47 -0.74 2.10 17.30
C ARG A 47 -0.13 0.84 16.70
N ARG A 48 -0.38 0.56 15.41
CA ARG A 48 0.24 -0.58 14.72
C ARG A 48 1.71 -0.32 14.42
N CYS A 49 2.11 0.90 14.08
CA CYS A 49 3.52 1.29 13.98
C CYS A 49 4.23 1.12 15.33
N ASP A 50 3.63 1.63 16.41
CA ASP A 50 4.19 1.51 17.76
C ASP A 50 4.36 0.05 18.18
N ALA A 51 3.34 -0.78 17.97
CA ALA A 51 3.38 -2.21 18.29
C ALA A 51 4.39 -3.00 17.44
N ALA A 52 4.71 -2.52 16.24
CA ALA A 52 5.73 -3.12 15.38
C ALA A 52 7.14 -2.59 15.67
N GLY A 53 7.30 -1.61 16.56
CA GLY A 53 8.59 -0.98 16.87
C GLY A 53 9.18 -0.18 15.70
N VAL A 54 8.35 0.20 14.73
CA VAL A 54 8.81 0.97 13.56
C VAL A 54 8.49 2.46 13.74
N ARG A 55 9.26 3.30 13.05
CA ARG A 55 8.96 4.73 12.98
C ARG A 55 7.50 4.94 12.56
N ARG A 56 6.80 5.85 13.25
CA ARG A 56 5.46 6.30 12.81
C ARG A 56 5.58 6.97 11.45
N ILE A 57 4.86 6.41 10.49
CA ILE A 57 4.76 6.89 9.12
C ILE A 57 3.29 7.00 8.76
N THR A 58 2.92 7.80 7.77
CA THR A 58 1.53 7.84 7.31
C THR A 58 1.21 6.61 6.45
N VAL A 59 -0.08 6.35 6.21
CA VAL A 59 -0.55 5.31 5.27
C VAL A 59 -0.05 5.58 3.84
N ARG A 60 0.08 6.87 3.48
CA ARG A 60 0.65 7.30 2.21
C ARG A 60 2.12 6.95 2.14
N ASP A 61 2.86 7.18 3.21
CA ASP A 61 4.28 6.83 3.27
C ASP A 61 4.47 5.32 3.22
N ALA A 62 3.60 4.53 3.84
CA ALA A 62 3.64 3.07 3.73
C ALA A 62 3.49 2.59 2.27
N ARG A 63 2.62 3.26 1.50
CA ARG A 63 2.51 3.02 0.06
C ARG A 63 3.76 3.44 -0.70
N ARG A 64 4.42 4.53 -0.28
CA ARG A 64 5.71 4.96 -0.83
C ARG A 64 6.80 3.92 -0.55
N THR A 65 6.87 3.41 0.68
CA THR A 65 7.77 2.32 1.07
C THR A 65 7.54 1.07 0.24
N CYS A 66 6.28 0.70 -0.02
CA CYS A 66 5.96 -0.42 -0.91
C CYS A 66 6.51 -0.20 -2.33
N ALA A 67 6.41 1.01 -2.88
CA ALA A 67 6.98 1.34 -4.18
C ALA A 67 8.52 1.23 -4.17
N SER A 68 9.19 1.72 -3.13
CA SER A 68 10.65 1.58 -2.97
C SER A 68 11.06 0.11 -2.89
N LEU A 69 10.37 -0.70 -2.08
CA LEU A 69 10.65 -2.14 -1.97
C LEU A 69 10.47 -2.88 -3.31
N LEU A 70 9.45 -2.52 -4.10
CA LEU A 70 9.27 -3.11 -5.43
C LEU A 70 10.41 -2.73 -6.38
N ALA A 71 10.91 -1.50 -6.28
CA ALA A 71 12.06 -1.06 -7.06
C ALA A 71 13.37 -1.76 -6.61
N ASP A 72 13.58 -1.94 -5.30
CA ASP A 72 14.73 -2.67 -4.75
C ASP A 72 14.72 -4.15 -5.17
N LEU A 73 13.53 -4.73 -5.38
CA LEU A 73 13.33 -6.08 -5.90
C LEU A 73 13.42 -6.17 -7.43
N ASP A 74 13.87 -5.10 -8.11
CA ASP A 74 14.00 -4.99 -9.56
C ASP A 74 12.70 -5.31 -10.33
N VAL A 75 11.54 -5.07 -9.70
CA VAL A 75 10.24 -5.24 -10.37
C VAL A 75 10.13 -4.18 -11.46
N HIS A 76 9.76 -4.59 -12.66
CA HIS A 76 9.60 -3.65 -13.77
C HIS A 76 8.57 -2.55 -13.43
N PRO A 77 8.83 -1.26 -13.72
CA PRO A 77 7.95 -0.13 -13.35
C PRO A 77 6.48 -0.34 -13.76
N ARG A 78 6.24 -0.89 -14.95
CA ARG A 78 4.89 -1.20 -15.45
C ARG A 78 4.13 -2.18 -14.53
N VAL A 79 4.82 -3.18 -14.00
CA VAL A 79 4.24 -4.17 -13.08
C VAL A 79 4.03 -3.56 -11.71
N ALA A 80 5.01 -2.80 -11.20
CA ALA A 80 4.85 -2.07 -9.94
C ALA A 80 3.67 -1.08 -9.97
N MET A 81 3.44 -0.41 -11.11
CA MET A 81 2.28 0.46 -11.31
C MET A 81 0.95 -0.30 -11.30
N GLN A 82 0.91 -1.51 -11.84
CA GLN A 82 -0.27 -2.38 -11.77
C GLN A 82 -0.55 -2.82 -10.34
N ILE A 83 0.49 -3.20 -9.59
CA ILE A 83 0.38 -3.60 -8.17
C ILE A 83 -0.12 -2.45 -7.32
N LEU A 84 0.49 -1.27 -7.46
CA LEU A 84 0.08 -0.10 -6.70
C LEU A 84 -1.30 0.38 -7.14
N ARG A 85 -1.70 0.17 -8.41
CA ARG A 85 -2.89 0.74 -9.06
C ARG A 85 -2.90 2.27 -9.04
N HIS A 86 -2.65 2.87 -10.21
CA HIS A 86 -2.72 4.33 -10.43
C HIS A 86 -2.05 5.17 -9.33
N ALA A 87 -0.99 4.66 -8.67
CA ALA A 87 -0.13 5.52 -7.88
C ALA A 87 0.30 6.66 -8.80
N GLN A 88 0.20 7.91 -8.34
CA GLN A 88 0.63 9.08 -9.10
C GLN A 88 1.90 8.71 -9.84
N PHE A 89 1.82 8.68 -11.17
CA PHE A 89 2.93 8.26 -12.05
C PHE A 89 4.24 8.93 -11.64
N ALA A 90 4.14 10.20 -11.24
CA ALA A 90 5.21 11.01 -10.66
C ALA A 90 5.91 10.37 -9.46
N ILE A 91 5.18 9.81 -8.49
CA ILE A 91 5.76 9.20 -7.28
C ILE A 91 6.48 7.91 -7.63
N THR A 92 5.89 7.07 -8.49
CA THR A 92 6.53 5.82 -8.90
C THR A 92 7.81 6.11 -9.68
N MET A 93 7.78 7.02 -10.66
CA MET A 93 8.98 7.39 -11.41
C MET A 93 10.06 8.04 -10.54
N GLU A 94 9.70 8.95 -9.63
CA GLU A 94 10.65 9.57 -8.67
C GLU A 94 11.40 8.49 -7.87
N ILE A 95 10.67 7.49 -7.34
CA ILE A 95 11.29 6.40 -6.57
C ILE A 95 12.19 5.54 -7.45
N TYR A 96 11.74 5.18 -8.66
CA TYR A 96 12.58 4.42 -9.59
C TYR A 96 13.81 5.21 -10.02
N THR A 97 13.75 6.54 -10.16
CA THR A 97 14.95 7.34 -10.49
C THR A 97 15.98 7.36 -9.38
N VAL A 98 15.53 7.27 -8.11
CA VAL A 98 16.42 7.22 -6.95
C VAL A 98 16.95 5.79 -6.70
N VAL A 99 16.15 4.77 -7.01
CA VAL A 99 16.45 3.35 -6.74
C VAL A 99 17.09 2.64 -7.94
N SER A 100 17.04 3.20 -9.15
CA SER A 100 17.70 2.64 -10.33
C SER A 100 19.16 2.38 -9.99
N SER A 101 19.52 1.10 -9.90
CA SER A 101 20.86 0.69 -9.56
C SER A 101 21.86 1.33 -10.54
N ALA A 102 23.10 1.58 -10.09
CA ALA A 102 24.15 2.07 -10.97
C ALA A 102 24.30 1.21 -12.24
N ALA A 103 23.98 -0.09 -12.16
CA ALA A 103 23.96 -1.02 -13.29
C ALA A 103 22.82 -0.72 -14.29
N THR A 104 21.60 -0.45 -13.81
CA THR A 104 20.46 -0.08 -14.67
C THR A 104 20.72 1.25 -15.37
N LEU A 105 21.31 2.22 -14.66
CA LEU A 105 21.77 3.49 -15.22
C LEU A 105 22.90 3.31 -16.24
N ASP A 106 23.82 2.37 -16.03
CA ASP A 106 24.90 2.07 -16.98
C ASP A 106 24.38 1.44 -18.28
N VAL A 107 23.39 0.53 -18.19
CA VAL A 107 22.73 -0.06 -19.36
C VAL A 107 21.98 0.99 -20.17
N LEU A 108 21.23 1.88 -19.52
CA LEU A 108 20.52 2.98 -20.20
C LEU A 108 21.48 3.98 -20.83
N ARG A 109 22.62 4.30 -20.17
CA ARG A 109 23.67 5.15 -20.76
C ARG A 109 24.34 4.50 -21.97
N ARG A 110 24.62 3.19 -21.91
CA ARG A 110 25.15 2.42 -23.04
C ARG A 110 24.18 2.39 -24.21
N LEU A 111 22.89 2.23 -23.93
CA LEU A 111 21.84 2.28 -24.95
C LEU A 111 21.74 3.66 -25.61
N GLY A 112 21.78 4.75 -24.83
CA GLY A 112 21.78 6.12 -25.37
C GLY A 112 22.96 6.39 -26.31
N ARG A 113 24.18 5.99 -25.94
CA ARG A 113 25.37 6.12 -26.80
C ARG A 113 25.30 5.29 -28.09
N ALA A 114 24.53 4.20 -28.08
CA ALA A 114 24.36 3.35 -29.26
C ALA A 114 23.31 3.89 -30.24
N LEU A 115 22.42 4.77 -29.76
CA LEU A 115 21.35 5.38 -30.55
C LEU A 115 21.72 6.77 -31.10
N ASP A 116 22.79 7.40 -30.59
CA ASP A 116 23.34 8.68 -31.08
C ASP A 116 24.36 8.49 -32.24
N ARG A 117 24.23 7.43 -33.03
CA ARG A 117 24.93 7.21 -34.31
C ARG A 117 23.92 7.11 -35.44
#